data_AF-A0A5C4SWD9-F1
#
_entry.id   AF-A0A5C4SWD9-F1
#
_cell.length_a   1.000
_cell.length_b   1.000
_cell.length_c   1.000
_cell.angle_alpha   90.00
_cell.angle_beta   90.00
_cell.angle_gamma   90.00
#
_symmetry.space_group_name_H-M   'P 1'
#
loop_
_entity.id
_entity.type
_entity.pdbx_description
1 polymer ?
#
loop_
_entity_poly.entity_id
_entity_poly.type
_entity_poly.pdbx_seq_one_letter_code
_entity_poly.pdbx_strand_id
1 'polypeptide(L)'
;MAHSDDEYNEKLKRIIRQAQTLFLQDAASRMSEVEAGLRQWTEHELSFDETVDLIHRHVHALKGVALTIQYDDIDLVCKQILERVHTVEEDRSTGEGYDDAAEHHEMSEFASELGLLKQLLGQYG
;
A
#
# COMPACT_ATOMS: atom_id res chain seq x y z
N MET A 1 -25.48 27.24 -25.00
CA MET A 1 -25.46 26.47 -23.75
C MET A 1 -24.16 25.66 -23.61
N ALA A 2 -22.99 26.25 -23.91
CA ALA A 2 -21.69 25.57 -23.82
C ALA A 2 -20.91 25.89 -22.52
N HIS A 3 -21.34 26.89 -21.75
CA HIS A 3 -20.64 27.32 -20.53
C HIS A 3 -20.79 26.38 -19.32
N SER A 4 -21.79 25.47 -19.32
CA SER A 4 -22.07 24.57 -18.19
C SER A 4 -21.11 23.38 -18.11
N ASP A 5 -20.67 22.87 -19.27
CA ASP A 5 -19.84 21.67 -19.32
C ASP A 5 -18.37 21.98 -19.00
N ASP A 6 -17.90 23.15 -19.42
CA ASP A 6 -16.55 23.64 -19.09
C ASP A 6 -16.40 23.94 -17.59
N GLU A 7 -17.39 24.58 -16.97
CA GLU A 7 -17.37 24.87 -15.52
C GLU A 7 -17.45 23.58 -14.68
N TYR A 8 -18.27 22.62 -15.11
CA TYR A 8 -18.36 21.30 -14.49
C TYR A 8 -17.05 20.52 -14.60
N ASN A 9 -16.41 20.54 -15.77
CA ASN A 9 -15.11 19.90 -15.99
C ASN A 9 -14.01 20.53 -15.13
N GLU A 10 -13.97 21.86 -15.00
CA GLU A 10 -13.00 22.54 -14.13
C GLU A 10 -13.25 22.24 -12.64
N LYS A 11 -14.52 22.14 -12.22
CA LYS A 11 -14.86 21.72 -10.86
C LYS A 11 -14.41 20.28 -10.58
N LEU A 12 -14.63 19.36 -11.50
CA LEU A 12 -14.18 17.97 -11.38
C LEU A 12 -12.65 17.88 -11.30
N LYS A 13 -11.93 18.58 -12.18
CA LYS A 13 -10.46 18.64 -12.13
C LYS A 13 -9.96 19.14 -10.78
N ARG A 14 -10.63 20.15 -10.20
CA ARG A 14 -10.27 20.66 -8.87
C ARG A 14 -10.48 19.63 -7.77
N ILE A 15 -11.60 18.89 -7.82
CA ILE A 15 -11.89 17.82 -6.87
C ILE A 15 -10.84 16.70 -6.97
N ILE A 16 -10.49 16.27 -8.18
CA ILE A 16 -9.46 15.25 -8.40
C ILE A 16 -8.10 15.69 -7.83
N ARG A 17 -7.67 16.92 -8.11
CA ARG A 17 -6.40 17.45 -7.56
C ARG A 17 -6.39 17.49 -6.03
N GLN A 18 -7.53 17.87 -5.43
CA GLN A 18 -7.65 17.88 -3.97
C GLN A 18 -7.62 16.45 -3.41
N ALA A 19 -8.31 15.50 -4.04
CA ALA A 19 -8.28 14.09 -3.67
C ALA A 19 -6.86 13.50 -3.79
N GLN A 20 -6.12 13.83 -4.85
CA GLN A 20 -4.72 13.44 -5.02
C GLN A 20 -3.82 13.99 -3.91
N THR A 21 -4.01 15.25 -3.52
CA THR A 21 -3.25 15.86 -2.41
C THR A 21 -3.53 15.15 -1.08
N LEU A 22 -4.80 14.92 -0.77
CA LEU A 22 -5.21 14.24 0.46
C LEU A 22 -4.73 12.79 0.47
N PHE A 23 -4.79 12.11 -0.68
CA PHE A 23 -4.28 10.76 -0.84
C PHE A 23 -2.79 10.68 -0.51
N LEU A 24 -1.96 11.58 -1.04
CA LEU A 24 -0.52 11.54 -0.78
C LEU A 24 -0.17 11.78 0.70
N GLN A 25 -0.95 12.62 1.38
CA GLN A 25 -0.83 12.84 2.83
C GLN A 25 -1.21 11.59 3.62
N ASP A 26 -2.34 10.96 3.29
CA ASP A 26 -2.80 9.71 3.92
C ASP A 26 -1.81 8.57 3.64
N ALA A 27 -1.31 8.48 2.41
CA ALA A 27 -0.31 7.50 2.00
C ALA A 27 0.97 7.63 2.79
N ALA A 28 1.46 8.84 3.03
CA ALA A 28 2.65 9.07 3.86
C ALA A 28 2.45 8.57 5.30
N SER A 29 1.27 8.81 5.90
CA SER A 29 0.95 8.30 7.25
C SER A 29 0.94 6.77 7.27
N ARG A 30 0.24 6.15 6.31
CA ARG A 30 0.13 4.69 6.22
C ARG A 30 1.49 4.03 5.99
N MET A 31 2.32 4.58 5.10
CA MET A 31 3.67 4.07 4.87
C MET A 31 4.53 4.19 6.14
N SER A 32 4.39 5.27 6.91
CA SER A 32 5.07 5.41 8.19
C SER A 32 4.63 4.35 9.22
N GLU A 33 3.34 3.99 9.24
CA GLU A 33 2.81 2.94 10.11
C GLU A 33 3.31 1.56 9.69
N VAL A 34 3.36 1.26 8.39
CA VAL A 34 3.95 0.02 7.86
C VAL A 34 5.44 -0.10 8.18
N GLU A 35 6.20 0.98 8.00
CA GLU A 35 7.62 1.00 8.35
C GLU A 35 7.85 0.82 9.86
N ALA A 36 6.95 1.35 10.70
CA ALA A 36 6.99 1.11 12.13
C ALA A 36 6.71 -0.37 12.46
N GLY A 37 5.70 -0.98 11.82
CA GLY A 37 5.39 -2.40 11.97
C GLY A 37 6.57 -3.31 11.60
N LEU A 38 7.25 -3.03 10.48
CA LEU A 38 8.45 -3.78 10.08
C LEU A 38 9.60 -3.68 11.10
N ARG A 39 9.79 -2.50 11.72
CA ARG A 39 10.77 -2.33 12.79
C ARG A 39 10.38 -3.12 14.03
N GLN A 40 9.12 -3.04 14.43
CA GLN A 40 8.59 -3.77 15.59
C GLN A 40 8.70 -5.28 15.41
N TRP A 41 8.49 -5.79 14.19
CA TRP A 41 8.75 -7.19 13.87
C TRP A 41 10.22 -7.57 14.05
N THR A 42 11.13 -6.74 13.55
CA THR A 42 12.59 -6.95 13.74
C THR A 42 12.99 -6.95 15.23
N GLU A 43 12.30 -6.15 16.02
CA GLU A 43 12.48 -6.03 17.48
C GLU A 43 11.71 -7.13 18.26
N HIS A 44 11.04 -8.05 17.56
CA HIS A 44 10.21 -9.12 18.12
C HIS A 44 9.03 -8.61 18.98
N GLU A 45 8.58 -7.38 18.74
CA GLU A 45 7.40 -6.77 19.37
C GLU A 45 6.10 -7.11 18.63
N LEU A 46 6.19 -7.38 17.32
CA LEU A 46 5.10 -7.92 16.50
C LEU A 46 5.48 -9.29 15.96
N SER A 47 4.51 -10.19 15.92
CA SER A 47 4.64 -11.45 15.19
C SER A 47 4.64 -11.22 13.68
N PHE A 48 5.10 -12.22 12.93
CA PHE A 48 5.03 -12.22 11.48
C PHE A 48 3.59 -12.02 10.98
N ASP A 49 2.62 -12.75 11.55
CA ASP A 49 1.20 -12.66 11.16
C ASP A 49 0.61 -11.27 11.41
N GLU A 50 0.92 -10.65 12.56
CA GLU A 50 0.48 -9.29 12.86
C GLU A 50 1.07 -8.27 11.88
N THR A 51 2.31 -8.51 11.44
CA THR A 51 3.01 -7.65 10.48
C THR A 51 2.42 -7.79 9.07
N VAL A 52 2.14 -9.03 8.63
CA VAL A 52 1.45 -9.30 7.36
C VAL A 52 0.06 -8.68 7.33
N ASP A 53 -0.74 -8.82 8.40
CA ASP A 53 -2.06 -8.18 8.48
C ASP A 53 -1.96 -6.64 8.43
N LEU A 54 -0.96 -6.07 9.10
CA LEU A 54 -0.71 -4.64 9.06
C LEU A 54 -0.41 -4.19 7.61
N ILE A 55 0.50 -4.88 6.91
CA ILE A 55 0.82 -4.61 5.51
C ILE A 55 -0.45 -4.70 4.65
N HIS A 56 -1.19 -5.80 4.78
CA HIS A 56 -2.43 -6.04 4.06
C HIS A 56 -3.41 -4.86 4.21
N ARG A 57 -3.75 -4.47 5.44
CA ARG A 57 -4.74 -3.41 5.71
C ARG A 57 -4.32 -2.07 5.14
N HIS A 58 -3.06 -1.67 5.29
CA HIS A 58 -2.58 -0.37 4.81
C HIS A 58 -2.47 -0.32 3.28
N VAL A 59 -1.93 -1.37 2.67
CA VAL A 59 -1.76 -1.44 1.21
C VAL A 59 -3.11 -1.60 0.51
N HIS A 60 -4.05 -2.36 1.09
CA HIS A 60 -5.40 -2.49 0.55
C HIS A 60 -6.14 -1.14 0.52
N ALA A 61 -6.03 -0.35 1.59
CA ALA A 61 -6.60 0.99 1.64
C ALA A 61 -5.96 1.91 0.58
N LEU A 62 -4.64 1.86 0.41
CA LEU A 62 -3.92 2.64 -0.59
C LEU A 62 -4.37 2.30 -2.02
N LYS A 63 -4.48 1.01 -2.33
CA LYS A 63 -4.99 0.52 -3.62
C LYS A 63 -6.35 1.11 -3.96
N GLY A 64 -7.29 1.05 -3.01
CA GLY A 64 -8.67 1.51 -3.22
C GLY A 64 -8.75 2.99 -3.63
N VAL A 65 -7.92 3.83 -3.02
CA VAL A 65 -7.88 5.26 -3.34
C VAL A 65 -7.07 5.53 -4.61
N ALA A 66 -5.93 4.87 -4.81
CA ALA A 66 -5.08 5.03 -6.00
C ALA A 66 -5.84 4.79 -7.31
N LEU A 67 -6.66 3.73 -7.36
CA LEU A 67 -7.53 3.42 -8.49
C LEU A 67 -8.55 4.54 -8.78
N THR A 68 -9.07 5.17 -7.74
CA THR A 68 -10.08 6.24 -7.85
C THR A 68 -9.50 7.53 -8.42
N ILE A 69 -8.22 7.82 -8.13
CA ILE A 69 -7.52 9.03 -8.57
C ILE A 69 -6.56 8.80 -9.76
N GLN A 70 -6.65 7.62 -10.39
CA GLN A 70 -5.90 7.23 -11.60
C GLN A 70 -4.37 7.26 -11.42
N TYR A 71 -3.90 6.79 -10.26
CA TYR A 71 -2.49 6.49 -10.05
C TYR A 71 -2.23 5.01 -10.35
N ASP A 72 -2.22 4.68 -11.64
CA ASP A 72 -2.13 3.30 -12.13
C ASP A 72 -0.86 2.57 -11.66
N ASP A 73 0.28 3.27 -11.62
CA ASP A 73 1.55 2.69 -11.15
C ASP A 73 1.49 2.32 -9.66
N ILE A 74 0.82 3.15 -8.85
CA ILE A 74 0.63 2.89 -7.42
C ILE A 74 -0.37 1.74 -7.22
N ASP A 75 -1.48 1.72 -7.96
CA ASP A 75 -2.44 0.60 -7.92
C ASP A 75 -1.77 -0.73 -8.30
N LEU A 76 -0.89 -0.73 -9.31
CA LEU A 76 -0.16 -1.92 -9.74
C LEU A 76 0.76 -2.46 -8.62
N VAL A 77 1.59 -1.60 -8.01
CA VAL A 77 2.49 -2.04 -6.93
C VAL A 77 1.69 -2.50 -5.71
N CYS A 78 0.60 -1.81 -5.35
CA CYS A 78 -0.27 -2.28 -4.27
C CYS A 78 -0.88 -3.65 -4.58
N LYS A 79 -1.26 -3.94 -5.83
CA LYS A 79 -1.75 -5.28 -6.22
C LYS A 79 -0.69 -6.35 -6.02
N GLN A 80 0.54 -6.11 -6.44
CA GLN A 80 1.65 -7.07 -6.30
C GLN A 80 1.90 -7.43 -4.84
N ILE A 81 1.95 -6.42 -3.96
CA ILE A 81 2.12 -6.65 -2.51
C ILE A 81 0.95 -7.48 -1.95
N LEU A 82 -0.29 -7.18 -2.34
CA LEU A 82 -1.47 -7.91 -1.86
C LEU A 82 -1.53 -9.36 -2.39
N GLU A 83 -1.07 -9.60 -3.61
CA GLU A 83 -0.94 -10.97 -4.16
C GLU A 83 0.07 -11.79 -3.36
N ARG A 84 1.18 -11.17 -2.92
CA ARG A 84 2.15 -11.82 -2.02
C ARG A 84 1.56 -12.08 -0.65
N VAL A 85 0.86 -11.10 -0.05
CA VAL A 85 0.13 -11.31 1.22
C VAL A 85 -0.77 -12.54 1.12
N HIS A 86 -1.56 -12.65 0.05
CA HIS A 86 -2.44 -13.80 -0.14
C HIS A 86 -1.68 -15.11 -0.29
N THR A 87 -0.54 -15.12 -0.99
CA THR A 87 0.31 -16.31 -1.11
C THR A 87 0.83 -16.75 0.26
N VAL A 88 1.33 -15.82 1.06
CA VAL A 88 1.81 -16.08 2.43
C VAL A 88 0.69 -16.61 3.33
N GLU A 89 -0.50 -16.01 3.27
CA GLU A 89 -1.66 -16.46 4.03
C GLU A 89 -2.13 -17.86 3.61
N GLU A 90 -2.14 -18.15 2.30
CA GLU A 90 -2.50 -19.45 1.75
C GLU A 90 -1.50 -20.53 2.19
N ASP A 91 -0.20 -20.31 2.01
CA ASP A 91 0.84 -21.25 2.43
C ASP A 91 0.72 -21.60 3.92
N ARG A 92 0.55 -20.58 4.78
CA ARG A 92 0.37 -20.77 6.23
C ARG A 92 -0.91 -21.53 6.57
N SER A 93 -2.00 -21.30 5.82
CA SER A 93 -3.26 -22.02 6.03
C SER A 93 -3.18 -23.50 5.66
N THR A 94 -2.30 -23.87 4.73
CA THR A 94 -2.12 -25.27 4.28
C THR A 94 -1.21 -26.08 5.20
N GLY A 95 -0.63 -25.44 6.22
CA GLY A 95 0.24 -26.09 7.20
C GLY A 95 1.68 -26.25 6.72
N GLU A 96 2.08 -25.57 5.64
CA GLU A 96 3.49 -25.35 5.35
C GLU A 96 4.05 -24.46 6.47
N GLY A 97 4.84 -25.07 7.34
CA GLY A 97 5.45 -24.37 8.46
C GLY A 97 6.46 -23.35 7.94
N TYR A 98 6.16 -22.07 8.13
CA TYR A 98 7.16 -21.03 8.02
C TYR A 98 8.10 -21.17 9.22
N ASP A 99 9.35 -21.52 8.95
CA ASP A 99 10.41 -21.35 9.92
C ASP A 99 10.89 -19.89 9.91
N ASP A 100 11.73 -19.53 10.88
CA ASP A 100 12.26 -18.18 11.02
C ASP A 100 12.95 -17.69 9.72
N ALA A 101 13.60 -18.60 8.96
CA ALA A 101 14.28 -18.24 7.73
C ALA A 101 13.29 -17.88 6.60
N ALA A 102 12.17 -18.61 6.49
CA ALA A 102 11.10 -18.29 5.58
C ALA A 102 10.41 -16.97 5.95
N GLU A 103 10.14 -16.72 7.24
CA GLU A 103 9.57 -15.45 7.70
C GLU A 103 10.49 -14.27 7.38
N HIS A 104 11.79 -14.43 7.60
CA HIS A 104 12.79 -13.43 7.22
C HIS A 104 12.88 -13.19 5.71
N HIS A 105 12.74 -14.24 4.91
CA HIS A 105 12.71 -14.10 3.45
C HIS A 105 11.51 -13.24 3.01
N GLU A 106 10.30 -13.57 3.47
CA GLU A 106 9.11 -12.82 3.07
C GLU A 106 9.13 -11.38 3.58
N MET A 107 9.59 -11.14 4.80
CA MET A 107 9.70 -9.77 5.31
C MET A 107 10.72 -8.93 4.55
N SER A 108 11.81 -9.54 4.07
CA SER A 108 12.76 -8.85 3.18
C SER A 108 12.12 -8.47 1.85
N GLU A 109 11.30 -9.35 1.29
CA GLU A 109 10.60 -9.11 0.04
C GLU A 109 9.52 -8.04 0.19
N PHE A 110 8.70 -8.11 1.25
CA PHE A 110 7.75 -7.05 1.58
C PHE A 110 8.46 -5.70 1.75
N ALA A 111 9.58 -5.65 2.47
CA ALA A 111 10.35 -4.41 2.64
C ALA A 111 10.84 -3.82 1.31
N SER A 112 11.24 -4.67 0.36
CA SER A 112 11.64 -4.25 -0.99
C SER A 112 10.47 -3.63 -1.75
N GLU A 113 9.32 -4.31 -1.80
CA GLU A 113 8.12 -3.86 -2.52
C GLU A 113 7.54 -2.58 -1.90
N LEU A 114 7.52 -2.49 -0.57
CA LEU A 114 7.12 -1.28 0.17
C LEU A 114 8.08 -0.12 -0.09
N GLY A 115 9.38 -0.40 -0.28
CA GLY A 115 10.37 0.58 -0.71
C GLY A 115 10.05 1.16 -2.09
N LEU A 116 9.65 0.31 -3.05
CA LEU A 116 9.19 0.75 -4.37
C LEU A 116 7.93 1.60 -4.29
N LEU A 117 6.95 1.18 -3.48
CA LEU A 117 5.72 1.93 -3.25
C LEU A 117 6.01 3.33 -2.67
N LYS A 118 6.90 3.41 -1.67
CA LYS A 118 7.35 4.68 -1.09
C LYS A 118 8.02 5.59 -2.12
N GLN A 119 8.87 5.03 -2.97
CA GLN A 119 9.55 5.78 -4.02
C GLN A 119 8.53 6.37 -5.02
N LEU A 120 7.53 5.59 -5.44
CA LEU A 120 6.47 6.07 -6.34
C LEU A 120 5.66 7.19 -5.70
N LEU A 121 5.23 7.01 -4.45
CA LEU A 121 4.50 8.05 -3.71
C LEU A 121 5.30 9.36 -3.62
N GLY A 122 6.62 9.26 -3.43
CA GLY A 122 7.53 10.42 -3.43
C GLY A 122 7.73 11.10 -4.79
N GLN A 123 7.35 10.48 -5.90
CA GLN A 123 7.37 11.12 -7.23
C GLN A 123 6.14 12.00 -7.48
N TYR A 124 5.03 11.71 -6.80
CA TYR A 124 3.77 12.43 -6.95
C TYR A 124 3.56 13.53 -5.90
N GLY A 125 4.29 13.49 -4.77
CA GLY A 125 4.26 14.49 -3.69
C GLY A 125 5.23 15.64 -3.88
#